data_AF-A0A2I0JGD0-F1
#
_entry.id   AF-A0A2I0JGD0-F1
#
_cell.length_a   1.000
_cell.length_b   1.000
_cell.length_c   1.000
_cell.angle_alpha   90.00
_cell.angle_beta   90.00
_cell.angle_gamma   90.00
#
_symmetry.space_group_name_H-M   'P 1'
#
loop_
_entity.id
_entity.type
_entity.pdbx_description
1 polymer ?
#
loop_
_entity_poly.entity_id
_entity_poly.type
_entity_poly.pdbx_seq_one_letter_code
_entity_poly.pdbx_strand_id
1 'polypeptide(L)'
;MNIDVSTERQVQLILEILVEFFEELVPLIIPAKGGGTQAVRVVLTSSKEDKNLLERELQNLEDEQSRRVRGFREVIDLISASQKPTVSHNSLNDFTFIYNMFVAPLPSNVDEFICSLRSVFPHIFDVTHLMKELEL
;
A
#
# COMPACT_ATOMS: atom_id res chain seq x y z
N MET A 1 -22.88 18.49 -1.89
CA MET A 1 -22.32 19.74 -2.48
C MET A 1 -20.98 19.41 -3.12
N ASN A 2 -20.57 20.03 -4.23
CA ASN A 2 -19.22 19.86 -4.78
C ASN A 2 -18.45 21.17 -4.62
N ILE A 3 -17.21 21.09 -4.16
CA ILE A 3 -16.26 22.20 -4.07
C ILE A 3 -15.18 21.93 -5.10
N ASP A 4 -15.15 22.71 -6.18
CA ASP A 4 -14.10 22.59 -7.20
C ASP A 4 -12.76 23.04 -6.61
N VAL A 5 -11.69 22.33 -6.96
CA VAL A 5 -10.34 22.59 -6.47
C VAL A 5 -9.36 22.68 -7.62
N SER A 6 -8.26 23.41 -7.43
CA SER A 6 -7.21 23.56 -8.44
C SER A 6 -5.82 23.19 -7.91
N THR A 7 -5.68 22.95 -6.61
CA THR A 7 -4.41 22.59 -5.97
C THR A 7 -4.60 21.53 -4.89
N GLU A 8 -3.62 20.65 -4.70
CA GLU A 8 -3.64 19.63 -3.63
C GLU A 8 -3.69 20.27 -2.23
N ARG A 9 -3.10 21.46 -2.06
CA ARG A 9 -3.19 22.20 -0.80
C ARG A 9 -4.61 22.62 -0.46
N GLN A 10 -5.43 22.99 -1.46
CA GLN A 10 -6.85 23.26 -1.23
C GLN A 10 -7.60 22.01 -0.80
N VAL A 11 -7.31 20.86 -1.44
CA VAL A 11 -7.90 19.57 -1.05
C VAL A 11 -7.61 19.30 0.42
N GLN A 12 -6.34 19.36 0.82
CA GLN A 12 -5.93 19.09 2.19
C GLN A 12 -6.63 20.01 3.21
N LEU A 13 -6.65 21.32 2.96
CA LEU A 13 -7.32 22.28 3.84
C LEU A 13 -8.83 22.02 3.95
N ILE A 14 -9.48 21.69 2.83
CA ILE A 14 -10.92 21.36 2.83
C ILE A 14 -11.18 20.09 3.64
N LEU A 15 -10.36 19.05 3.48
CA LEU A 15 -10.49 17.81 4.25
C LEU A 15 -10.31 18.07 5.75
N GLU A 16 -9.26 18.79 6.13
CA GLU A 16 -8.99 19.15 7.53
C GLU A 16 -10.18 19.91 8.14
N ILE A 17 -10.65 20.97 7.48
CA ILE A 17 -11.78 21.78 7.97
C ILE A 17 -13.07 20.96 8.08
N LEU A 18 -13.38 20.13 7.08
CA LEU A 18 -14.62 19.36 7.07
C LEU A 18 -14.62 18.29 8.17
N VAL A 19 -13.48 17.64 8.42
CA VAL A 19 -13.34 16.62 9.45
C VAL A 19 -13.30 17.22 10.85
N GLU A 20 -12.62 18.36 11.02
CA GLU A 20 -12.43 18.99 12.34
C GLU A 20 -13.69 19.73 12.83
N PHE A 21 -14.40 20.44 11.95
CA PHE A 21 -15.49 21.33 12.35
C PHE A 21 -16.89 20.75 12.14
N PHE A 22 -17.03 19.65 11.37
CA PHE A 22 -18.35 19.12 11.00
C PHE A 22 -18.44 17.60 11.16
N GLU A 23 -18.99 17.15 12.29
CA GLU A 23 -19.16 15.72 12.57
C GLU A 23 -20.08 15.00 11.59
N GLU A 24 -21.06 15.68 10.99
CA GLU A 24 -22.07 15.10 10.09
C GLU A 24 -21.64 15.09 8.61
N LEU A 25 -20.43 15.56 8.29
CA LEU A 25 -19.95 15.63 6.92
C LEU A 25 -18.94 14.53 6.63
N VAL A 26 -19.03 14.00 5.42
CA VAL A 26 -18.09 13.05 4.83
C VAL A 26 -17.58 13.65 3.51
N PRO A 27 -16.29 14.02 3.41
CA PRO A 27 -15.71 14.51 2.18
C PRO A 27 -15.27 13.35 1.28
N LEU A 28 -15.54 13.46 -0.03
CA LEU A 28 -15.14 12.50 -1.06
C LEU A 28 -14.34 13.20 -2.15
N ILE A 29 -13.18 12.64 -2.49
CA ILE A 29 -12.32 13.16 -3.55
C ILE A 29 -12.86 12.71 -4.91
N ILE A 30 -13.09 13.65 -5.82
CA ILE A 30 -13.43 13.37 -7.22
C ILE A 30 -12.16 13.54 -8.06
N PRO A 31 -11.62 12.45 -8.64
CA PRO A 31 -10.40 12.53 -9.44
C PRO A 31 -10.66 13.19 -10.80
N ALA A 32 -9.67 13.94 -11.29
CA ALA A 32 -9.67 14.50 -12.63
C ALA A 32 -9.26 13.46 -13.68
N LYS A 33 -9.72 13.62 -14.92
CA LYS A 33 -9.40 12.70 -16.04
C LYS A 33 -7.90 12.62 -16.40
N GLY A 34 -7.07 13.55 -15.93
CA GLY A 34 -5.63 13.64 -16.22
C GLY A 34 -4.71 13.42 -15.01
N GLY A 35 -5.24 12.89 -13.90
CA GLY A 35 -4.53 12.84 -12.62
C GLY A 35 -4.78 14.09 -11.76
N GLY A 36 -4.67 13.93 -10.43
CA GLY A 36 -5.01 14.94 -9.44
C GLY A 36 -6.51 15.01 -9.11
N THR A 37 -6.87 15.95 -8.25
CA THR A 37 -8.25 16.14 -7.78
C THR A 37 -8.99 17.22 -8.58
N GLN A 38 -10.19 16.92 -9.07
CA GLN A 38 -11.07 17.88 -9.72
C GLN A 38 -11.93 18.66 -8.72
N ALA A 39 -12.53 17.95 -7.76
CA ALA A 39 -13.44 18.52 -6.79
C ALA A 39 -13.50 17.68 -5.52
N VAL A 40 -13.91 18.27 -4.41
CA VAL A 40 -14.29 17.58 -3.18
C VAL A 40 -15.81 17.58 -3.07
N ARG A 41 -16.41 16.40 -3.08
CA ARG A 41 -17.84 16.22 -2.82
C ARG A 41 -18.08 16.10 -1.32
N VAL A 42 -18.87 17.00 -0.79
CA VAL A 42 -19.32 17.00 0.60
C VAL A 42 -20.68 16.31 0.67
N VAL A 43 -20.73 15.22 1.42
CA VAL A 43 -21.94 14.45 1.73
C VAL A 43 -22.36 14.75 3.17
N LEU A 44 -23.63 15.10 3.36
CA LEU A 44 -24.24 15.26 4.68
C LEU A 44 -24.87 13.92 5.08
N THR A 45 -24.62 13.49 6.31
CA THR A 45 -25.18 12.27 6.88
C THR A 45 -26.19 12.60 7.98
N SER A 46 -27.23 11.80 8.09
CA SER A 46 -28.38 12.08 8.96
C SER A 46 -28.15 11.74 10.44
N SER A 47 -27.16 10.89 10.73
CA SER A 47 -26.73 10.56 12.09
C SER A 47 -25.28 10.09 12.10
N LYS A 48 -24.72 9.91 13.30
CA LYS A 48 -23.39 9.33 13.47
C LYS A 48 -23.31 7.88 12.97
N GLU A 49 -24.37 7.11 13.14
CA GLU A 49 -24.47 5.73 12.64
C GLU A 49 -24.46 5.70 11.11
N ASP A 50 -25.21 6.61 10.48
CA ASP A 50 -25.25 6.78 9.02
C ASP A 50 -23.87 7.16 8.47
N LYS A 51 -23.16 8.09 9.14
CA LYS A 51 -21.77 8.42 8.82
C LYS A 51 -20.84 7.22 8.90
N ASN A 52 -20.85 6.51 10.02
CA ASN A 52 -19.98 5.35 10.22
C ASN A 52 -20.28 4.24 9.19
N LEU A 53 -21.54 4.09 8.78
CA LEU A 53 -21.93 3.14 7.74
C LEU A 53 -21.33 3.55 6.39
N LEU A 54 -21.49 4.82 5.99
CA LEU A 54 -20.95 5.35 4.74
C LEU A 54 -19.42 5.23 4.68
N GLU A 55 -18.70 5.59 5.76
CA GLU A 55 -17.25 5.46 5.83
C GLU A 55 -16.79 4.01 5.69
N ARG A 56 -17.50 3.06 6.31
CA ARG A 56 -17.22 1.63 6.16
C ARG A 56 -17.45 1.13 4.74
N GLU A 57 -18.53 1.57 4.08
CA GLU A 57 -18.80 1.19 2.69
C GLU A 57 -17.71 1.72 1.75
N LEU A 58 -17.26 2.96 1.95
CA LEU A 58 -16.17 3.55 1.19
C LEU A 58 -14.86 2.78 1.40
N GLN A 59 -14.51 2.46 2.64
CA GLN A 59 -13.32 1.65 2.95
C GLN A 59 -13.40 0.27 2.29
N ASN A 60 -14.56 -0.39 2.34
CA ASN A 60 -14.75 -1.69 1.70
C ASN A 60 -14.57 -1.60 0.17
N LEU A 61 -15.07 -0.53 -0.47
CA LEU A 61 -14.88 -0.32 -1.90
C LEU A 61 -13.41 -0.09 -2.26
N GLU A 62 -12.69 0.71 -1.47
CA GLU A 62 -11.25 0.91 -1.63
C GLU A 62 -10.47 -0.40 -1.45
N ASP A 63 -10.80 -1.19 -0.43
CA ASP A 63 -10.18 -2.49 -0.17
C ASP A 63 -10.46 -3.47 -1.31
N GLU A 64 -11.70 -3.53 -1.81
CA GLU A 64 -12.05 -4.36 -2.96
C GLU A 64 -11.29 -3.95 -4.22
N GLN A 65 -11.20 -2.64 -4.49
CA GLN A 65 -10.44 -2.12 -5.63
C GLN A 65 -8.95 -2.43 -5.49
N SER A 66 -8.38 -2.18 -4.30
CA SER A 66 -6.99 -2.50 -3.96
C SER A 66 -6.69 -3.97 -4.20
N ARG A 67 -7.55 -4.87 -3.72
CA ARG A 67 -7.43 -6.33 -3.95
C ARG A 67 -7.48 -6.71 -5.43
N ARG A 68 -8.28 -6.01 -6.25
CA ARG A 68 -8.33 -6.24 -7.70
C ARG A 68 -7.02 -5.86 -8.41
N VAL A 69 -6.30 -4.84 -7.93
CA VAL A 69 -5.08 -4.33 -8.58
C VAL A 69 -3.78 -4.87 -7.98
N ARG A 70 -3.79 -5.37 -6.74
CA ARG A 70 -2.59 -5.86 -6.03
C ARG A 70 -1.93 -7.04 -6.74
N GLY A 71 -2.71 -7.94 -7.33
CA GLY A 71 -2.19 -9.06 -8.12
C GLY A 71 -1.25 -9.97 -7.32
N PHE A 72 -0.11 -10.37 -7.91
CA PHE A 72 0.83 -11.30 -7.29
C PHE A 72 1.52 -10.74 -6.02
N ARG A 73 1.49 -9.42 -5.81
CA ARG A 73 1.99 -8.80 -4.59
C ARG A 73 1.35 -9.42 -3.34
N GLU A 74 0.09 -9.82 -3.42
CA GLU A 74 -0.62 -10.50 -2.32
C GLU A 74 0.14 -11.74 -1.83
N VAL A 75 0.72 -12.52 -2.75
CA VAL A 75 1.50 -13.71 -2.41
C VAL A 75 2.78 -13.34 -1.67
N ILE A 76 3.47 -12.27 -2.10
CA ILE A 76 4.67 -11.77 -1.44
C ILE A 76 4.36 -11.30 -0.02
N ASP A 77 3.25 -10.58 0.17
CA ASP A 77 2.82 -10.12 1.48
C ASP A 77 2.43 -11.30 2.40
N LEU A 78 1.80 -12.35 1.86
CA LEU A 78 1.53 -13.59 2.61
C LEU A 78 2.80 -14.33 3.01
N ILE A 79 3.81 -14.38 2.13
CA ILE A 79 5.12 -14.97 2.45
C ILE A 79 5.75 -14.18 3.59
N SER A 80 5.78 -12.85 3.48
CA SER A 80 6.30 -11.97 4.54
C SER A 80 5.56 -12.17 5.85
N ALA A 81 4.23 -12.12 5.86
CA ALA A 81 3.41 -12.29 7.06
C ALA A 81 3.60 -13.67 7.72
N SER A 82 3.96 -14.71 6.95
CA SER A 82 4.20 -16.04 7.50
C SER A 82 5.41 -16.10 8.43
N GLN A 83 6.38 -15.19 8.26
CA GLN A 83 7.67 -15.16 8.95
C GLN A 83 8.46 -16.48 8.87
N LYS A 84 8.10 -17.36 7.93
CA LYS A 84 8.75 -18.65 7.74
C LYS A 84 10.07 -18.49 7.00
N PRO A 85 11.04 -19.38 7.25
CA PRO A 85 12.29 -19.37 6.50
C PRO A 85 12.04 -19.70 5.03
N THR A 86 12.70 -18.96 4.15
CA THR A 86 12.69 -19.13 2.70
C THR A 86 13.93 -19.91 2.30
N VAL A 87 13.74 -21.09 1.71
CA VAL A 87 14.83 -21.92 1.18
C VAL A 87 14.93 -21.66 -0.32
N SER A 88 16.15 -21.42 -0.80
CA SER A 88 16.40 -21.01 -2.18
C SER A 88 17.70 -21.61 -2.73
N HIS A 89 17.97 -21.42 -4.02
CA HIS A 89 19.15 -21.99 -4.68
C HIS A 89 19.74 -20.99 -5.67
N ASN A 90 20.92 -20.43 -5.38
CA ASN A 90 21.59 -19.40 -6.17
C ASN A 90 20.69 -18.21 -6.55
N SER A 91 20.07 -17.63 -5.52
CA SER A 91 18.81 -16.87 -5.67
C SER A 91 18.91 -15.35 -5.55
N LEU A 92 20.12 -14.80 -5.52
CA LEU A 92 20.33 -13.34 -5.38
C LEU A 92 19.61 -12.55 -6.47
N ASN A 93 19.68 -13.02 -7.72
CA ASN A 93 19.01 -12.39 -8.84
C ASN A 93 17.49 -12.50 -8.75
N ASP A 94 16.99 -13.64 -8.26
CA ASP A 94 15.55 -13.84 -8.06
C ASP A 94 15.02 -12.85 -7.03
N PHE A 95 15.71 -12.70 -5.89
CA PHE A 95 15.33 -11.73 -4.87
C PHE A 95 15.43 -10.29 -5.37
N THR A 96 16.44 -9.97 -6.16
CA THR A 96 16.58 -8.64 -6.79
C THR A 96 15.38 -8.34 -7.71
N PHE A 97 14.98 -9.32 -8.53
CA PHE A 97 13.82 -9.19 -9.42
C PHE A 97 12.50 -9.08 -8.65
N ILE A 98 12.27 -10.00 -7.70
CA ILE A 98 11.08 -10.00 -6.84
C ILE A 98 10.96 -8.68 -6.08
N TYR A 99 12.07 -8.18 -5.55
CA TYR A 99 12.09 -6.92 -4.83
C TYR A 99 11.68 -5.76 -5.74
N ASN A 100 12.29 -5.64 -6.92
CA ASN A 100 11.99 -4.54 -7.84
C ASN A 100 10.54 -4.58 -8.37
N MET A 101 10.00 -5.79 -8.57
CA MET A 101 8.67 -5.98 -9.13
C MET A 101 7.55 -5.84 -8.09
N PHE A 102 7.82 -6.26 -6.85
CA PHE A 102 6.77 -6.42 -5.85
C PHE A 102 7.05 -5.71 -4.54
N VAL A 103 8.23 -5.21 -4.23
CA VAL A 103 8.50 -4.59 -2.93
C VAL A 103 8.63 -3.08 -3.08
N ALA A 104 9.68 -2.65 -3.76
CA ALA A 104 10.03 -1.25 -4.01
C ALA A 104 11.08 -1.18 -5.13
N PRO A 105 11.33 0.00 -5.72
CA PRO A 105 12.48 0.18 -6.59
C PRO A 105 13.78 -0.26 -5.90
N LEU A 106 14.70 -0.87 -6.66
CA LEU A 106 15.97 -1.33 -6.09
C LEU A 106 16.76 -0.19 -5.43
N PRO A 107 17.21 -0.37 -4.17
CA PRO A 107 18.07 0.60 -3.51
C PRO A 107 19.40 0.76 -4.24
N SER A 108 20.04 1.90 -4.06
CA SER A 108 21.36 2.18 -4.63
C SER A 108 22.49 1.46 -3.90
N ASN A 109 22.26 1.02 -2.66
CA ASN A 109 23.23 0.32 -1.83
C ASN A 109 22.80 -1.12 -1.50
N VAL A 110 23.78 -2.03 -1.45
CA VAL A 110 23.54 -3.45 -1.13
C VAL A 110 23.06 -3.64 0.31
N ASP A 111 23.57 -2.87 1.27
CA ASP A 111 23.13 -3.02 2.67
C ASP A 111 21.67 -2.59 2.84
N GLU A 112 21.25 -1.53 2.15
CA GLU A 112 19.85 -1.09 2.15
C GLU A 112 18.94 -2.14 1.52
N PHE A 113 19.38 -2.72 0.40
CA PHE A 113 18.69 -3.84 -0.23
C PHE A 113 18.55 -5.02 0.72
N ILE A 114 19.63 -5.48 1.36
CA ILE A 114 19.59 -6.63 2.28
C ILE A 114 18.71 -6.33 3.50
N CYS A 115 18.83 -5.15 4.10
CA CYS A 115 18.00 -4.74 5.25
C CYS A 115 16.52 -4.71 4.90
N SER A 116 16.16 -4.11 3.77
CA SER A 116 14.78 -4.06 3.30
C SER A 116 14.27 -5.44 2.88
N LEU A 117 15.08 -6.23 2.18
CA LEU A 117 14.71 -7.60 1.78
C LEU A 117 14.40 -8.47 3.00
N ARG A 118 15.16 -8.35 4.10
CA ARG A 118 14.90 -9.07 5.36
C ARG A 118 13.61 -8.67 6.06
N SER A 119 13.06 -7.50 5.76
CA SER A 119 11.71 -7.13 6.24
C SER A 119 10.60 -7.94 5.54
N VAL A 120 10.88 -8.47 4.34
CA VAL A 120 9.96 -9.28 3.53
C VAL A 120 10.27 -10.77 3.64
N PHE A 121 11.54 -11.15 3.70
CA PHE A 121 12.02 -12.52 3.79
C PHE A 121 12.98 -12.63 5.00
N PRO A 122 12.45 -12.85 6.21
CA PRO A 122 13.22 -12.67 7.44
C PRO A 122 14.38 -13.65 7.60
N HIS A 123 14.24 -14.88 7.09
CA HIS A 123 15.30 -15.89 7.11
C HIS A 123 15.42 -16.51 5.72
N ILE A 124 16.55 -16.30 5.04
CA ILE A 124 16.83 -16.88 3.72
C ILE A 124 17.97 -17.89 3.86
N PHE A 125 17.73 -19.11 3.39
CA PHE A 125 18.73 -20.18 3.32
C PHE A 125 18.99 -20.53 1.86
N ASP A 126 20.12 -20.07 1.32
CA ASP A 126 20.56 -20.47 -0.01
C ASP A 126 21.30 -21.81 0.07
N VAL A 127 20.71 -22.85 -0.49
CA VAL A 127 21.21 -24.23 -0.41
C VAL A 127 22.57 -24.36 -1.10
N THR A 128 22.81 -23.63 -2.20
CA THR A 128 24.12 -23.64 -2.87
C THR A 128 25.19 -23.03 -1.97
N HIS A 129 24.85 -21.97 -1.23
CA HIS A 129 25.76 -21.38 -0.26
C HIS A 129 26.00 -22.33 0.92
N LEU A 130 24.94 -22.93 1.46
CA LEU A 130 25.00 -23.87 2.58
C LEU A 130 25.84 -25.11 2.24
N MET A 131 25.67 -25.70 1.06
CA MET A 131 26.48 -26.84 0.62
C MET A 131 27.96 -26.49 0.54
N LYS A 132 28.31 -25.31 -0.01
CA LYS A 132 29.70 -24.84 -0.06
C LYS A 132 30.30 -24.64 1.33
N GLU A 133 29.53 -24.09 2.26
CA GLU A 133 29.97 -23.85 3.64
C GLU A 133 30.15 -25.16 4.42
N LEU A 134 29.36 -26.19 4.10
CA LEU A 134 29.42 -27.51 4.70
C LEU A 134 30.36 -28.49 3.98
N GLU A 135 31.06 -28.05 2.92
CA GLU A 135 31.93 -28.88 2.08
C GLU A 135 31.21 -30.14 1.49
N LEU A 136 29.91 -30.00 1.19
CA LEU A 136 29.06 -31.05 0.60
C LEU A 136 29.03 -31.01 -0.94
#